data_AF-A0A0R3JSP5-F1
#
_entry.id   AF-A0A0R3JSP5-F1
#
_cell.length_a   1.000
_cell.length_b   1.000
_cell.length_c   1.000
_cell.angle_alpha   90.00
_cell.angle_beta   90.00
_cell.angle_gamma   90.00
#
_symmetry.space_group_name_H-M   'P 1'
#
loop_
_entity.id
_entity.type
_entity.pdbx_description
1 polymer ?
#
loop_
_entity_poly.entity_id
_entity_poly.type
_entity_poly.pdbx_seq_one_letter_code
_entity_poly.pdbx_strand_id
1 'polypeptide(L)'
;MESEGILHGKCIDDDYIKRVFGINVANKKDSGQRKQCGCIMSKDIGEFDTCLHKCLYCYANRADSIVEKKIKEHNKNSPSLIGWHEVEEETNIKQISFLD
;
A
#
# COMPACT_ATOMS: atom_id res chain seq x y z
N MET A 1 10.73 29.05 -1.35
CA MET A 1 9.95 28.25 -2.32
C MET A 1 8.47 28.28 -1.98
N GLU A 2 8.07 28.08 -0.71
CA GLU A 2 6.67 28.32 -0.32
C GLU A 2 6.25 29.78 -0.54
N SER A 3 7.13 30.75 -0.27
CA SER A 3 6.98 32.16 -0.65
C SER A 3 6.75 32.38 -2.15
N GLU A 4 7.20 31.43 -2.97
CA GLU A 4 7.08 31.42 -4.44
C GLU A 4 5.91 30.53 -4.92
N GLY A 5 5.05 30.06 -4.00
CA GLY A 5 3.91 29.20 -4.31
C GLY A 5 4.21 27.70 -4.50
N ILE A 6 5.45 27.26 -4.26
CA ILE A 6 5.84 25.85 -4.37
C ILE A 6 5.71 25.20 -2.99
N LEU A 7 4.61 24.50 -2.79
CA LEU A 7 4.27 23.81 -1.55
C LEU A 7 4.94 22.43 -1.45
N HIS A 8 5.02 21.91 -0.22
CA HIS A 8 5.48 20.53 0.00
C HIS A 8 4.48 19.52 -0.58
N GLY A 9 4.97 18.54 -1.33
CA GLY A 9 4.14 17.48 -1.91
C GLY A 9 3.85 16.35 -0.91
N LYS A 10 2.76 15.62 -1.15
CA LYS A 10 2.44 14.36 -0.46
C LYS A 10 2.51 13.22 -1.50
N CYS A 11 3.18 12.10 -1.19
CA CYS A 11 3.16 10.93 -2.08
C CYS A 11 1.79 10.24 -2.05
N ILE A 12 1.17 10.17 -0.86
CA ILE A 12 -0.24 9.82 -0.68
C ILE A 12 -0.94 11.11 -0.27
N ASP A 13 -1.61 11.72 -1.24
CA ASP A 13 -2.16 13.07 -1.15
C ASP A 13 -3.70 13.01 -1.07
N ASP A 14 -4.24 13.31 0.10
CA ASP A 14 -5.67 13.40 0.37
C ASP A 14 -6.39 14.46 -0.47
N ASP A 15 -5.75 15.62 -0.67
CA ASP A 15 -6.32 16.71 -1.47
C ASP A 15 -6.42 16.31 -2.95
N TYR A 16 -5.39 15.63 -3.45
CA TYR A 16 -5.39 15.05 -4.78
C TYR A 16 -6.44 13.95 -4.93
N ILE A 17 -6.51 13.01 -3.98
CA ILE A 17 -7.49 11.91 -3.99
C ILE A 17 -8.92 12.46 -4.02
N LYS A 18 -9.22 13.45 -3.18
CA LYS A 18 -10.53 14.13 -3.17
C LYS A 18 -10.84 14.80 -4.50
N ARG A 19 -9.88 15.53 -5.06
CA ARG A 19 -10.07 16.25 -6.33
C ARG A 19 -10.30 15.31 -7.51
N VAL A 20 -9.58 14.20 -7.58
CA VAL A 20 -9.62 13.28 -8.74
C VAL A 20 -10.74 12.25 -8.61
N PHE A 21 -10.97 11.72 -7.41
CA PHE A 21 -11.90 10.60 -7.21
C PHE A 21 -13.17 10.99 -6.45
N GLY A 22 -13.26 12.19 -5.88
CA GLY A 22 -14.40 12.60 -5.04
C GLY A 22 -14.46 11.89 -3.69
N ILE A 23 -13.42 11.13 -3.34
CA ILE A 23 -13.33 10.37 -2.09
C ILE A 23 -12.58 11.23 -1.08
N ASN A 24 -13.11 11.41 0.13
CA ASN A 24 -12.29 11.94 1.22
C ASN A 24 -11.84 10.78 2.10
N VAL A 25 -10.59 10.90 2.49
CA VAL A 25 -9.81 9.93 3.24
C VAL A 25 -9.32 10.59 4.51
N ALA A 26 -8.83 9.81 5.47
CA ALA A 26 -8.42 10.34 6.75
C ALA A 26 -7.25 11.29 6.53
N ASN A 27 -7.42 12.57 6.87
CA ASN A 27 -6.35 13.56 6.79
C ASN A 27 -5.43 13.46 8.02
N LYS A 28 -4.88 12.27 8.23
CA LYS A 28 -3.94 12.00 9.32
C LYS A 28 -2.58 11.69 8.72
N LYS A 29 -1.59 12.53 9.05
CA LYS A 29 -0.19 12.29 8.70
C LYS A 29 0.24 10.92 9.20
N ASP A 30 0.90 10.15 8.35
CA ASP A 30 1.52 8.91 8.75
C ASP A 30 2.70 9.18 9.69
N SER A 31 2.61 8.63 10.92
CA SER A 31 3.64 8.74 11.94
C SER A 31 4.92 7.99 11.59
N GLY A 32 4.86 6.99 10.70
CA GLY A 32 6.01 6.23 10.21
C GLY A 32 6.84 6.99 9.17
N GLN A 33 6.31 8.08 8.60
CA GLN A 33 6.99 8.84 7.54
C GLN A 33 7.91 9.92 8.11
N ARG A 34 8.90 10.32 7.31
CA ARG A 34 9.85 11.41 7.63
C ARG A 34 9.10 12.66 8.09
N LYS A 35 9.72 13.45 8.97
CA LYS A 35 9.12 14.67 9.54
C LYS A 35 8.66 15.66 8.46
N GLN A 36 9.46 15.78 7.40
CA GLN A 36 9.20 16.69 6.29
C GLN A 36 8.09 16.16 5.38
N CYS A 37 7.88 14.84 5.32
CA CYS A 37 6.93 14.21 4.41
C CYS A 37 5.49 14.49 4.86
N GLY A 38 4.64 14.94 3.93
CA GLY A 38 3.24 15.25 4.20
C GLY A 38 2.25 14.10 3.98
N CYS A 39 2.71 12.89 3.63
CA CYS A 39 1.84 11.75 3.32
C CYS A 39 0.85 11.43 4.45
N ILE A 40 -0.39 11.16 4.06
CA ILE A 40 -1.38 10.55 4.95
C ILE A 40 -1.07 9.07 5.20
N MET A 41 -1.74 8.48 6.20
CA MET A 41 -1.70 7.05 6.48
C MET A 41 -2.11 6.21 5.26
N SER A 42 -1.37 5.13 5.03
CA SER A 42 -1.68 4.15 3.99
C SER A 42 -1.30 2.74 4.48
N LYS A 43 -1.80 1.73 3.78
CA LYS A 43 -1.40 0.33 3.98
C LYS A 43 -0.75 -0.18 2.70
N ASP A 44 0.41 -0.80 2.84
CA ASP A 44 1.05 -1.53 1.75
C ASP A 44 0.26 -2.82 1.47
N ILE A 45 0.08 -3.14 0.19
CA ILE A 45 -0.65 -4.33 -0.29
C ILE A 45 0.26 -5.36 -0.97
N GLY A 46 1.56 -5.09 -1.00
CA GLY A 46 2.58 -5.98 -1.54
C GLY A 46 2.88 -7.16 -0.62
N GLU A 47 3.37 -8.23 -1.23
CA GLU A 47 3.75 -9.45 -0.53
C GLU A 47 5.22 -9.77 -0.82
N PHE A 48 6.05 -9.76 0.22
CA PHE A 48 7.50 -9.98 0.08
C PHE A 48 7.82 -11.43 -0.31
N ASP A 49 9.01 -11.62 -0.88
CA ASP A 49 9.56 -12.91 -1.29
C ASP A 49 8.68 -13.66 -2.29
N THR A 50 7.97 -12.93 -3.15
CA THR A 50 7.14 -13.52 -4.22
C THR A 50 7.67 -13.21 -5.61
N CYS A 51 8.59 -12.24 -5.73
CA CYS A 51 9.11 -11.81 -7.02
C CYS A 51 10.21 -12.75 -7.52
N LEU A 52 10.00 -13.33 -8.71
CA LEU A 52 10.92 -14.26 -9.36
C LEU A 52 12.21 -13.65 -9.92
N HIS A 53 12.35 -12.32 -9.94
CA HIS A 53 13.49 -11.65 -10.59
C HIS A 53 14.81 -11.75 -9.82
N LYS A 54 14.78 -12.06 -8.52
CA LYS A 54 15.98 -12.30 -7.69
C LYS A 54 17.05 -11.19 -7.80
N CYS A 55 16.63 -9.93 -7.89
CA CYS A 55 17.56 -8.81 -8.07
C CYS A 55 18.50 -8.68 -6.86
N LEU A 56 19.80 -8.50 -7.10
CA LEU A 56 20.84 -8.37 -6.07
C LEU A 56 20.57 -7.26 -5.04
N TYR A 57 19.85 -6.22 -5.44
CA TYR A 57 19.52 -5.05 -4.64
C TYR A 57 18.07 -5.04 -4.12
N CYS A 58 17.33 -6.15 -4.29
CA CYS A 58 15.93 -6.20 -3.88
C CYS A 58 15.80 -6.25 -2.36
N TYR A 59 15.16 -5.24 -1.76
CA TYR A 59 14.84 -5.27 -0.33
C TYR A 59 13.65 -6.18 0.00
N ALA A 60 12.80 -6.46 -0.99
CA ALA A 60 11.57 -7.23 -0.82
C ALA A 60 11.77 -8.74 -1.00
N ASN A 61 12.96 -9.20 -1.39
CA ASN A 61 13.31 -10.62 -1.48
C ASN A 61 14.48 -10.92 -0.54
N ARG A 62 14.23 -11.63 0.55
CA ARG A 62 15.25 -11.89 1.58
C ARG A 62 16.21 -13.02 1.20
N ALA A 63 15.73 -14.03 0.48
CA ALA A 63 16.56 -15.12 -0.04
C ALA A 63 15.83 -15.89 -1.16
N ASP A 64 16.60 -16.41 -2.11
CA ASP A 64 16.11 -17.25 -3.20
C ASP A 64 15.28 -18.45 -2.71
N SER A 65 15.74 -19.11 -1.65
CA SER A 65 15.06 -20.28 -1.09
C SER A 65 13.69 -19.94 -0.49
N ILE A 66 13.51 -18.73 0.05
CA ILE A 66 12.22 -18.27 0.57
C ILE A 66 11.27 -17.99 -0.61
N VAL A 67 11.76 -17.35 -1.67
CA VAL A 67 10.99 -17.08 -2.89
C VAL A 67 10.49 -18.39 -3.51
N GLU A 68 11.39 -19.36 -3.66
CA GLU A 68 11.06 -20.68 -4.20
C GLU A 68 10.05 -21.45 -3.35
N LYS A 69 10.03 -21.23 -2.04
CA LYS A 69 9.00 -21.79 -1.15
C LYS A 69 7.65 -21.09 -1.36
N LYS A 70 7.60 -19.76 -1.28
CA LYS A 70 6.34 -19.00 -1.39
C LYS A 70 5.64 -19.21 -2.72
N ILE A 71 6.39 -19.32 -3.82
CA ILE A 71 5.80 -19.54 -5.14
C ILE A 71 5.05 -20.88 -5.21
N LYS A 72 5.48 -21.89 -4.47
CA LYS A 72 4.76 -23.18 -4.40
C LYS A 72 3.42 -23.05 -3.66
N GLU A 73 3.27 -22.02 -2.83
CA GLU A 73 2.04 -21.68 -2.12
C GLU A 73 1.13 -20.76 -2.96
N HIS A 74 1.58 -20.31 -4.14
CA HIS A 74 0.74 -19.53 -5.06
C HIS A 74 -0.42 -20.40 -5.58
N ASN A 75 -1.62 -19.87 -5.46
CA ASN A 75 -2.82 -20.48 -6.01
C ASN A 75 -3.59 -19.42 -6.81
N LYS A 76 -3.70 -19.61 -8.12
CA LYS A 76 -4.41 -18.68 -9.03
C LYS A 76 -5.89 -18.48 -8.70
N ASN A 77 -6.49 -19.39 -7.94
CA ASN A 77 -7.88 -19.30 -7.50
C ASN A 77 -8.01 -18.68 -6.11
N SER A 78 -6.88 -18.40 -5.43
CA SER A 78 -6.88 -17.68 -4.17
C SER A 78 -7.16 -16.19 -4.40
N PRO A 79 -7.87 -15.52 -3.47
CA PRO A 79 -8.04 -14.07 -3.51
C PRO A 79 -6.77 -13.28 -3.17
N SER A 80 -5.72 -13.93 -2.67
CA SER A 80 -4.42 -13.33 -2.34
C SER A 80 -3.30 -13.88 -3.23
N LEU A 81 -2.16 -13.18 -3.27
CA LEU A 81 -1.02 -13.60 -4.09
C LEU A 81 -0.41 -14.95 -3.65
N ILE A 82 -0.39 -15.24 -2.34
CA ILE A 82 0.20 -16.47 -1.78
C ILE A 82 -0.74 -17.03 -0.71
N GLY A 83 -0.84 -18.36 -0.64
CA GLY A 83 -1.70 -19.04 0.33
C GLY A 83 -3.19 -18.93 -0.02
N TRP A 84 -4.03 -19.59 0.77
CA TRP A 84 -5.48 -19.43 0.70
C TRP A 84 -5.94 -18.54 1.85
N HIS A 85 -6.71 -17.51 1.53
CA HIS A 85 -7.35 -16.66 2.50
C HIS A 85 -8.85 -16.72 2.26
N GLU A 86 -9.61 -17.14 3.28
CA GLU A 86 -11.05 -17.00 3.22
C GLU A 86 -11.36 -15.50 3.23
N VAL A 87 -11.98 -15.03 2.15
CA VAL A 87 -12.61 -13.72 2.13
C VAL A 87 -14.00 -13.96 2.67
N GLU A 88 -14.22 -13.63 3.93
CA GLU A 88 -15.57 -13.46 4.41
C GLU A 88 -16.19 -12.33 3.57
N GLU A 89 -17.28 -12.62 2.86
CA GLU A 89 -18.10 -11.57 2.25
C GLU A 89 -18.73 -10.76 3.38
N GLU A 90 -17.97 -9.81 3.92
CA GLU A 90 -18.52 -8.78 4.77
C GLU A 90 -19.40 -7.88 3.89
N THR A 91 -20.69 -8.21 3.84
CA THR A 91 -21.73 -7.38 3.19
C THR A 91 -21.89 -6.01 3.85
N ASN A 92 -21.24 -5.81 5.01
CA ASN A 92 -21.12 -4.56 5.74
C ASN A 92 -19.66 -4.09 5.85
N ILE A 93 -18.80 -4.35 4.84
CA ILE A 93 -17.62 -3.50 4.65
C ILE A 93 -18.17 -2.11 4.35
N LYS A 94 -18.37 -1.31 5.41
CA LYS A 94 -18.26 0.12 5.27
C LYS A 94 -16.81 0.30 4.87
N GLN A 95 -16.54 0.42 3.56
CA GLN A 95 -15.41 1.20 3.12
C GLN A 95 -15.65 2.52 3.82
N ILE A 96 -14.97 2.71 4.95
CA ILE A 96 -15.02 3.95 5.70
C ILE A 96 -14.39 4.90 4.73
N SER A 97 -15.22 5.57 3.93
CA SER A 97 -14.83 6.85 3.42
C SER A 97 -14.55 7.62 4.69
N PHE A 98 -13.28 7.80 5.01
CA PHE A 98 -12.86 8.58 6.18
C PHE A 98 -13.20 10.09 5.99
N LEU A 99 -13.95 10.40 4.92
CA LEU A 99 -15.10 11.31 4.83
C LEU A 99 -16.00 11.34 6.08
N ASP A 100 -15.49 11.92 7.16
CA ASP A 100 -16.25 12.90 7.94
C ASP A 100 -15.58 14.27 7.76
#